data_AF-A0A656YXG8-F1
#
_entry.id   AF-A0A656YXG8-F1
#
_cell.length_a   1.000
_cell.length_b   1.000
_cell.length_c   1.000
_cell.angle_alpha   90.00
_cell.angle_beta   90.00
_cell.angle_gamma   90.00
#
_symmetry.space_group_name_H-M   'P 1'
#
loop_
_entity.id
_entity.type
_entity.pdbx_description
1 polymer ?
#
loop_
_entity_poly.entity_id
_entity_poly.type
_entity_poly.pdbx_seq_one_letter_code
_entity_poly.pdbx_strand_id
1 'polypeptide(L)'
;MVFERLTGAMMKLGFRVFEPVFPVLATYFLNRRMRKWEERDLIQTFKVKVGRTEKYHYTIDLDVFLTEDQARDRIRSILNRPPIGEGR
;
A
#
# COMPACT_ATOMS: atom_id res chain seq x y z
N MET A 1 8.59 36.31 5.62
CA MET A 1 7.12 36.52 5.61
C MET A 1 6.44 36.20 4.26
N VAL A 2 6.95 36.61 3.08
CA VAL A 2 6.33 36.26 1.77
C VAL A 2 6.55 34.79 1.37
N PHE A 3 7.76 34.25 1.63
CA PHE A 3 8.14 32.88 1.28
C PHE A 3 7.28 31.82 2.02
N GLU A 4 7.00 32.04 3.30
CA GLU A 4 6.16 31.15 4.14
C GLU A 4 4.69 31.14 3.71
N ARG A 5 4.17 32.26 3.18
CA ARG A 5 2.81 32.33 2.66
C ARG A 5 2.69 31.60 1.31
N LEU A 6 3.74 31.66 0.50
CA LEU A 6 3.81 30.96 -0.80
C LEU A 6 3.90 29.44 -0.60
N THR A 7 4.73 28.98 0.34
CA THR A 7 4.86 27.55 0.68
C THR A 7 3.56 27.00 1.30
N GLY A 8 2.91 27.77 2.17
CA GLY A 8 1.61 27.39 2.74
C GLY A 8 0.50 27.29 1.69
N ALA A 9 0.49 28.19 0.69
CA ALA A 9 -0.47 28.13 -0.41
C ALA A 9 -0.20 26.95 -1.36
N MET A 10 1.07 26.70 -1.70
CA MET A 10 1.51 25.54 -2.48
C MET A 10 1.16 24.22 -1.79
N MET A 11 1.41 24.10 -0.48
CA MET A 11 1.00 22.90 0.27
C MET A 11 -0.52 22.74 0.24
N LYS A 12 -1.30 23.80 0.53
CA LYS A 12 -2.76 23.72 0.49
C LYS A 12 -3.30 23.28 -0.87
N LEU A 13 -2.71 23.77 -1.97
CA LEU A 13 -3.08 23.36 -3.33
C LEU A 13 -2.65 21.92 -3.63
N GLY A 14 -1.41 21.55 -3.29
CA GLY A 14 -0.90 20.20 -3.43
C GLY A 14 -1.76 19.18 -2.68
N PHE A 15 -2.07 19.44 -1.41
CA PHE A 15 -2.96 18.58 -0.63
C PHE A 15 -4.39 18.59 -1.17
N ARG A 16 -4.94 19.73 -1.61
CA ARG A 16 -6.31 19.79 -2.16
C ARG A 16 -6.47 18.99 -3.46
N VAL A 17 -5.44 18.93 -4.29
CA VAL A 17 -5.44 18.16 -5.55
C VAL A 17 -5.09 16.70 -5.30
N PHE A 18 -4.15 16.42 -4.40
CA PHE A 18 -3.68 15.06 -4.13
C PHE A 18 -4.67 14.24 -3.31
N GLU A 19 -5.39 14.87 -2.38
CA GLU A 19 -6.33 14.21 -1.47
C GLU A 19 -7.45 13.42 -2.19
N PRO A 20 -8.13 13.95 -3.22
CA PRO A 20 -9.10 13.15 -3.97
C PRO A 20 -8.46 12.12 -4.93
N VAL A 21 -7.19 12.33 -5.33
CA VAL A 21 -6.49 11.48 -6.30
C VAL A 21 -5.77 10.30 -5.62
N PHE A 22 -5.48 10.42 -4.32
CA PHE A 22 -4.76 9.41 -3.56
C PHE A 22 -5.38 8.01 -3.64
N PRO A 23 -6.72 7.81 -3.49
CA PRO A 23 -7.31 6.48 -3.58
C PRO A 23 -7.06 5.80 -4.93
N VAL A 24 -7.08 6.58 -6.02
CA VAL A 24 -6.84 6.08 -7.38
C VAL A 24 -5.39 5.65 -7.55
N LEU A 25 -4.45 6.49 -7.11
CA LEU A 25 -3.02 6.17 -7.17
C LEU A 25 -2.70 4.94 -6.31
N ALA A 26 -3.18 4.92 -5.07
CA ALA A 26 -2.99 3.79 -4.16
C ALA A 26 -3.56 2.50 -4.76
N THR A 27 -4.77 2.54 -5.32
CA THR A 27 -5.37 1.40 -6.02
C THR A 27 -4.50 0.94 -7.17
N TYR A 28 -4.03 1.84 -8.03
CA TYR A 28 -3.18 1.50 -9.18
C TYR A 28 -1.86 0.84 -8.75
N PHE A 29 -1.15 1.44 -7.80
CA PHE A 29 0.14 0.92 -7.36
C PHE A 29 0.01 -0.41 -6.62
N LEU A 30 -1.01 -0.57 -5.78
CA LEU A 30 -1.29 -1.83 -5.09
C LEU A 30 -1.65 -2.92 -6.09
N ASN A 31 -2.58 -2.67 -7.02
CA ASN A 31 -2.93 -3.65 -8.06
C ASN A 31 -1.70 -4.05 -8.88
N ARG A 32 -0.87 -3.08 -9.30
CA ARG A 32 0.36 -3.38 -10.05
C ARG A 32 1.34 -4.22 -9.23
N ARG A 33 1.49 -3.93 -7.93
CA ARG A 33 2.39 -4.68 -7.04
C ARG A 33 1.91 -6.11 -6.83
N MET A 34 0.61 -6.28 -6.57
CA MET A 34 -0.02 -7.56 -6.31
C MET A 34 -0.08 -8.43 -7.56
N ARG A 35 -0.36 -7.84 -8.73
CA ARG A 35 -0.26 -8.55 -10.02
C ARG A 35 1.13 -9.14 -10.22
N LYS A 36 2.19 -8.38 -9.92
CA LYS A 36 3.57 -8.91 -10.00
C LYS A 36 3.83 -10.07 -9.03
N TRP A 37 3.08 -10.19 -7.94
CA TRP A 37 3.20 -11.33 -7.02
C TRP A 37 2.45 -12.53 -7.54
N GLU A 38 1.27 -12.33 -8.12
CA GLU A 38 0.48 -13.35 -8.81
C GLU A 38 1.26 -13.93 -10.01
N GLU A 39 1.85 -13.06 -10.85
CA GLU A 39 2.71 -13.45 -11.99
C GLU A 39 3.96 -14.23 -11.60
N ARG A 40 4.42 -14.07 -10.35
CA ARG A 40 5.59 -14.78 -9.80
C ARG A 40 5.19 -16.02 -8.98
N ASP A 41 3.92 -16.39 -9.02
CA ASP A 41 3.34 -17.50 -8.26
C ASP A 41 3.61 -17.39 -6.74
N LEU A 42 3.72 -16.16 -6.23
CA LEU A 42 3.91 -15.91 -4.80
C LEU A 42 2.58 -15.90 -4.03
N ILE A 43 1.49 -15.64 -4.76
CA ILE A 43 0.10 -15.62 -4.31
C ILE A 43 -0.77 -16.21 -5.43
N GLN A 44 -1.91 -16.79 -5.09
CA GLN A 44 -2.84 -17.32 -6.08
C GLN A 44 -3.65 -16.20 -6.74
N THR A 45 -4.20 -15.30 -5.93
CA THR A 45 -4.95 -14.13 -6.40
C THR A 45 -5.11 -13.10 -5.29
N PHE A 46 -5.71 -11.95 -5.59
CA PHE A 46 -5.89 -10.87 -4.64
C PHE A 46 -7.10 -9.99 -4.94
N LYS A 47 -7.56 -9.24 -3.93
CA LYS A 47 -8.51 -8.13 -4.09
C LYS A 47 -7.98 -6.91 -3.36
N VAL A 48 -8.02 -5.77 -4.05
CA VAL A 48 -7.63 -4.47 -3.51
C VAL A 48 -8.85 -3.58 -3.54
N LYS A 49 -9.20 -2.99 -2.39
CA LYS A 49 -10.18 -1.93 -2.29
C LYS A 49 -9.57 -0.77 -1.54
N VAL A 50 -9.48 0.39 -2.20
CA VAL A 50 -9.07 1.62 -1.55
C VAL A 50 -10.25 2.56 -1.51
N GLY A 51 -10.61 2.98 -0.30
CA GLY A 51 -11.68 3.92 -0.03
C GLY A 51 -11.15 5.19 0.62
N ARG A 52 -11.92 6.26 0.47
CA ARG A 52 -11.79 7.45 1.31
C ARG A 52 -12.92 7.41 2.33
N THR A 53 -12.57 7.53 3.59
CA THR A 53 -13.53 7.50 4.70
C THR A 53 -13.84 8.91 5.15
N GLU A 54 -12.82 9.76 5.30
CA GLU A 54 -12.98 11.19 5.62
C GLU A 54 -11.90 12.02 4.91
N LYS A 55 -11.87 13.32 5.19
CA LYS A 55 -10.81 14.19 4.66
C LYS A 55 -9.45 13.74 5.19
N TYR A 56 -8.53 13.43 4.27
CA TYR A 56 -7.20 12.87 4.56
C TYR A 56 -7.20 11.50 5.28
N HIS A 57 -8.35 10.82 5.37
CA HIS A 57 -8.44 9.50 5.98
C HIS A 57 -8.86 8.48 4.93
N TYR A 58 -8.04 7.45 4.77
CA TYR A 58 -8.20 6.43 3.73
C TYR A 58 -8.20 5.05 4.36
N THR A 59 -8.99 4.17 3.76
CA THR A 59 -9.02 2.75 4.10
C THR A 59 -8.45 1.97 2.93
N ILE A 60 -7.58 1.00 3.24
CA ILE A 60 -7.01 0.09 2.26
C ILE A 60 -7.34 -1.32 2.75
N ASP A 61 -8.27 -1.97 2.06
CA ASP A 61 -8.58 -3.38 2.28
C ASP A 61 -7.82 -4.20 1.21
N LEU A 62 -7.00 -5.15 1.68
CA LEU A 62 -6.20 -6.02 0.83
C LEU A 62 -6.44 -7.46 1.23
N ASP A 63 -7.15 -8.20 0.38
CA ASP A 63 -7.32 -9.63 0.52
C ASP A 63 -6.30 -10.34 -0.35
N VAL A 64 -5.51 -11.24 0.26
CA VAL A 64 -4.50 -12.04 -0.43
C VAL A 64 -4.83 -13.50 -0.26
N PHE A 65 -4.99 -14.21 -1.37
CA PHE A 65 -5.32 -15.63 -1.38
C PHE A 65 -4.07 -16.42 -1.75
N LEU A 66 -3.75 -17.42 -0.94
CA LEU A 66 -2.63 -18.32 -1.10
C LEU A 66 -3.16 -19.74 -1.30
N THR A 67 -2.47 -20.55 -2.09
CA THR A 67 -2.65 -22.00 -2.04
C THR A 67 -2.09 -22.56 -0.71
N GLU A 68 -2.43 -23.80 -0.37
CA GLU A 68 -1.90 -24.44 0.83
C GLU A 68 -0.36 -24.49 0.82
N ASP A 69 0.23 -24.85 -0.32
CA ASP A 69 1.69 -24.92 -0.48
C ASP A 69 2.35 -23.55 -0.33
N GLN A 70 1.79 -22.52 -0.98
CA GLN A 70 2.26 -21.14 -0.85
C GLN A 70 2.16 -20.65 0.60
N ALA A 71 1.06 -20.97 1.29
CA ALA A 71 0.87 -20.60 2.69
C ALA A 71 1.91 -21.29 3.60
N ARG A 72 2.13 -22.58 3.40
CA ARG A 72 3.12 -23.38 4.13
C ARG A 72 4.54 -22.80 3.98
N ASP A 73 4.93 -22.50 2.75
CA ASP A 73 6.25 -21.92 2.45
C ASP A 73 6.41 -20.53 3.07
N ARG A 74 5.37 -19.69 3.02
CA ARG A 74 5.40 -18.34 3.62
C ARG A 74 5.47 -18.39 5.14
N ILE A 75 4.65 -19.21 5.79
CA ILE A 75 4.68 -19.38 7.24
C ILE A 75 6.07 -19.86 7.67
N ARG A 76 6.63 -20.86 6.99
CA ARG A 76 7.99 -21.35 7.26
C ARG A 76 9.03 -20.24 7.09
N SER A 77 8.91 -19.39 6.08
CA SER A 77 9.83 -18.27 5.85
C SER A 77 9.74 -17.19 6.94
N ILE A 78 8.55 -16.96 7.50
CA ILE A 78 8.32 -15.97 8.56
C ILE A 78 8.87 -16.50 9.88
N LEU A 79 8.58 -17.76 10.22
CA LEU A 79 9.04 -18.38 11.46
C LEU A 79 10.57 -18.52 11.54
N ASN A 80 11.24 -18.68 10.39
CA ASN A 80 12.70 -18.76 10.31
C ASN A 80 13.37 -17.41 10.08
N ARG A 81 12.60 -16.31 10.04
CA ARG A 81 13.18 -14.98 9.90
C ARG A 81 13.69 -14.51 11.26
N PRO A 82 14.93 -14.00 11.37
CA PRO A 82 15.37 -13.37 12.61
C PRO A 82 14.41 -12.22 12.98
N PRO A 83 14.18 -11.98 14.28
CA PRO A 83 13.30 -10.91 14.72
C PRO A 83 13.76 -9.58 14.10
N ILE A 84 12.77 -8.79 13.64
CA ILE A 84 13.03 -7.48 13.04
C ILE A 84 13.62 -6.58 14.14
N GLY A 85 14.95 -6.43 14.14
CA GLY A 85 15.70 -5.68 15.16
C GLY A 85 17.12 -6.17 15.40
N GLU A 86 17.45 -7.42 15.06
CA GLU A 86 18.82 -7.94 15.20
C GLU A 86 19.49 -8.09 13.83
N GLY A 87 20.00 -6.97 13.31
CA GLY A 87 20.59 -6.95 11.98
C GLY A 87 21.23 -5.63 11.59
N ARG A 88 22.17 -5.17 12.43
CA ARG A 88 23.07 -4.01 12.28
C ARG A 88 22.44 -2.62 12.40
#